data_AF-A0A7Y2Y035-F1
#
_entry.id   AF-A0A7Y2Y035-F1
#
_cell.length_a   1.000
_cell.length_b   1.000
_cell.length_c   1.000
_cell.angle_alpha   90.00
_cell.angle_beta   90.00
_cell.angle_gamma   90.00
#
_symmetry.space_group_name_H-M   'P 1'
#
loop_
_entity.id
_entity.type
_entity.pdbx_description
1 polymer ?
#
loop_
_entity_poly.entity_id
_entity_poly.type
_entity_poly.pdbx_seq_one_letter_code
_entity_poly.pdbx_strand_id
1 'polypeptide(L)' 'HVSSVAFSPALGTMIGLGFFARGPERQGEVIRMVDHLRGVETEVEICHPVFLDPEGERVRG' A
#
# COMPACT_ATOMS: atom_id res chain seq x y z
N HIS A 1 -1.02 -10.76 4.42
CA HIS A 1 -1.66 -11.17 3.14
C HIS A 1 -2.08 -9.90 2.40
N VAL A 2 -1.79 -9.80 1.11
CA VAL A 2 -2.16 -8.64 0.28
C VAL A 2 -3.58 -8.85 -0.25
N SER A 3 -4.49 -7.93 0.05
CA SER A 3 -5.91 -8.01 -0.33
C SER A 3 -6.22 -7.34 -1.66
N SER A 4 -5.50 -6.27 -2.00
CA SER A 4 -5.68 -5.52 -3.25
C SER A 4 -4.38 -4.84 -3.67
N VAL A 5 -4.18 -4.71 -4.98
CA VAL A 5 -3.03 -4.03 -5.60
C VAL A 5 -3.50 -3.35 -6.89
N ALA A 6 -3.08 -2.11 -7.11
CA ALA A 6 -3.33 -1.38 -8.35
C ALA A 6 -2.28 -0.28 -8.57
N PHE A 7 -2.14 0.17 -9.82
CA PHE A 7 -1.45 1.41 -10.12
C PHE A 7 -2.33 2.60 -9.72
N SER A 8 -1.78 3.58 -9.02
CA SER A 8 -2.46 4.83 -8.67
C SER A 8 -1.97 5.96 -9.58
N PRO A 9 -2.78 6.43 -10.55
CA PRO A 9 -2.40 7.57 -11.39
C PRO A 9 -2.15 8.86 -10.59
N ALA A 10 -2.85 9.04 -9.47
CA ALA A 10 -2.68 10.20 -8.60
C ALA A 10 -1.32 10.23 -7.89
N LEU A 11 -0.72 9.06 -7.65
CA LEU A 11 0.57 8.92 -6.96
C LEU A 11 1.71 8.50 -7.91
N GLY A 12 1.40 8.13 -9.16
CA GLY A 12 2.37 7.69 -10.16
C GLY A 12 3.07 6.36 -9.83
N THR A 13 2.51 5.55 -8.93
CA THR A 13 3.14 4.30 -8.46
C THR A 13 2.13 3.20 -8.18
N MET A 14 2.62 1.97 -8.04
CA MET A 14 1.84 0.84 -7.55
C MET A 14 1.59 0.99 -6.04
N ILE A 15 0.34 0.77 -5.61
CA ILE A 15 -0.04 0.71 -4.20
C ILE A 15 -0.81 -0.58 -3.91
N GLY A 16 -0.82 -0.99 -2.65
CA GLY A 16 -1.56 -2.17 -2.22
C GLY A 16 -2.02 -2.06 -0.77
N LEU A 17 -3.07 -2.82 -0.46
CA LEU A 17 -3.56 -3.01 0.90
C LEU A 17 -3.27 -4.45 1.34
N GLY A 18 -2.96 -4.61 2.62
CA GLY A 18 -2.70 -5.92 3.18
C GLY A 18 -2.92 -6.00 4.67
N PHE A 19 -3.24 -7.21 5.14
CA PHE A 19 -3.34 -7.54 6.55
C PHE A 19 -1.99 -7.99 7.08
N PHE A 20 -1.52 -7.28 8.10
CA PHE A 20 -0.26 -7.56 8.80
C PHE A 20 -0.51 -7.71 10.29
N ALA A 21 0.09 -8.72 10.90
CA ALA A 21 0.16 -8.79 12.35
C ALA A 21 0.97 -7.59 12.86
N ARG A 22 0.39 -6.82 13.79
CA ARG A 22 0.96 -5.57 14.31
C ARG A 22 1.34 -4.60 13.19
N GLY A 23 0.44 -4.43 12.21
CA GLY A 23 0.66 -3.57 11.06
C GLY A 23 1.01 -2.12 11.42
N PRO A 24 0.25 -1.46 12.30
CA PRO A 24 0.53 -0.07 12.70
C PRO A 24 1.93 0.14 13.28
N GLU A 25 2.47 -0.85 14.00
CA GLU A 25 3.80 -0.81 14.62
C GLU A 25 4.94 -1.10 13.64
N ARG A 26 4.62 -1.53 12.41
CA ARG A 26 5.58 -1.94 11.37
C ARG A 26 5.69 -0.93 10.24
N GLN A 27 5.16 0.29 10.41
CA GLN A 27 5.32 1.35 9.42
C GLN A 27 6.81 1.64 9.16
N GLY A 28 7.18 1.77 7.89
CA GLY A 28 8.56 1.89 7.42
C GLY A 28 9.28 0.56 7.19
N GLU A 29 8.69 -0.59 7.56
CA GLU A 29 9.30 -1.89 7.29
C GLU A 29 9.22 -2.23 5.80
N VAL A 30 10.36 -2.58 5.20
CA VAL A 30 10.43 -3.08 3.82
C VAL A 30 10.29 -4.60 3.83
N ILE A 31 9.34 -5.11 3.06
CA ILE A 31 9.05 -6.53 2.92
C ILE A 31 9.06 -6.95 1.46
N ARG A 32 9.16 -8.25 1.21
CA ARG A 32 9.01 -8.82 -0.12
C ARG A 32 7.54 -9.14 -0.42
N MET A 33 6.99 -8.51 -1.45
CA MET A 33 5.68 -8.84 -2.01
C MET A 33 5.86 -9.86 -3.14
N VAL A 34 5.09 -10.95 -3.09
CA VAL A 34 5.07 -11.99 -4.12
C VAL A 34 3.65 -12.14 -4.65
N ASP A 35 3.46 -11.90 -5.95
CA ASP A 35 2.22 -12.13 -6.68
C ASP A 35 2.46 -13.25 -7.71
N HIS A 36 2.07 -14.47 -7.34
CA HIS A 36 2.23 -15.65 -8.19
C HIS A 36 1.34 -15.63 -9.43
N LEU A 37 0.22 -14.89 -9.43
CA LEU A 37 -0.68 -14.84 -10.57
C LEU A 37 -0.08 -14.00 -11.71
N ARG A 38 0.59 -12.91 -11.34
CA ARG A 38 1.26 -12.01 -12.30
C ARG A 38 2.75 -12.32 -12.46
N GLY A 39 3.30 -13.24 -11.68
CA GLY A 39 4.73 -13.56 -11.66
C GLY A 39 5.60 -12.39 -11.19
N VAL A 40 5.07 -11.55 -10.30
CA VAL A 40 5.76 -10.36 -9.79
C VAL A 40 6.33 -10.63 -8.41
N GLU A 41 7.60 -10.29 -8.24
CA GLU A 41 8.30 -10.28 -6.95
C GLU A 41 9.00 -8.94 -6.80
N THR A 42 8.68 -8.18 -5.75
CA THR A 42 9.24 -6.85 -5.52
C THR A 42 9.29 -6.50 -4.05
N GLU A 43 10.18 -5.59 -3.67
CA GLU A 43 10.17 -4.97 -2.35
C GLU A 43 9.05 -3.92 -2.26
N VAL A 44 8.41 -3.84 -1.10
CA VAL A 44 7.37 -2.86 -0.78
C VAL A 44 7.53 -2.40 0.67
N GLU A 45 7.16 -1.16 0.96
CA GLU A 45 7.18 -0.59 2.31
C GLU A 45 5.78 -0.65 2.95
N ILE A 46 5.71 -1.10 4.21
CA ILE A 46 4.51 -0.98 5.02
C ILE A 46 4.34 0.48 5.42
N CYS A 47 3.23 1.10 5.04
CA CYS A 47 2.95 2.51 5.31
C CYS A 47 1.50 2.72 5.79
N HIS A 48 1.12 3.99 6.02
CA HIS A 48 -0.23 4.34 6.41
C HIS A 48 -1.26 3.89 5.34
N PRO A 49 -2.40 3.29 5.71
CA PRO A 49 -3.34 2.71 4.74
C PRO A 49 -4.09 3.76 3.89
N VAL A 50 -4.10 5.03 4.32
CA VAL A 50 -4.66 6.14 3.54
C VAL A 50 -3.53 6.83 2.80
N PHE A 51 -3.41 6.55 1.50
CA PHE A 51 -2.34 7.07 0.64
C PHE A 51 -2.60 8.47 0.09
N LEU A 52 -3.86 8.89 0.02
CA LEU A 52 -4.28 10.13 -0.60
C LEU A 52 -5.29 10.83 0.31
N ASP A 53 -5.03 12.10 0.59
CA ASP A 53 -5.89 12.95 1.41
C ASP A 53 -6.23 12.35 2.79
N PRO A 54 -5.22 12.06 3.63
CA PRO A 54 -5.47 11.49 4.96
C PRO A 54 -6.31 12.42 5.86
N GLU A 55 -6.18 13.73 5.68
CA GLU A 55 -6.91 14.74 6.46
C GLU A 55 -8.31 15.05 5.90
N GLY A 56 -8.64 14.55 4.70
CA GLY A 56 -9.95 14.77 4.08
C GLY A 56 -10.19 16.23 3.69
N GLU A 57 -9.18 16.95 3.23
CA GLU A 57 -9.30 18.35 2.81
C GLU A 57 -9.94 18.46 1.43
N ARG A 58 -9.71 17.48 0.53
CA ARG A 58 -10.21 17.54 -0.86
C ARG A 58 -11.73 17.47 -0.94
N VAL A 59 -12.37 16.87 0.05
CA VAL A 59 -13.84 16.76 0.12
C VAL A 59 -14.50 18.04 0.64
N ARG A 60 -13.73 19.04 1.11
CA ARG A 60 -14.27 20.22 1.79
C ARG A 60 -14.49 21.46 0.92
N GLY A 61 -14.01 21.49 -0.31
CA GLY A 61 -14.37 22.48 -1.35
C GLY A 61 -14.01 23.92 -1.02
#